data_AF-R7YR17-F1
#
_entry.id   AF-R7YR17-F1
#
_cell.length_a   1.000
_cell.length_b   1.000
_cell.length_c   1.000
_cell.angle_alpha   90.00
_cell.angle_beta   90.00
_cell.angle_gamma   90.00
#
_symmetry.space_group_name_H-M   'P 1'
#
loop_
_entity.id
_entity.type
_entity.pdbx_description
1 polymer ?
#
loop_
_entity_poly.entity_id
_entity_poly.type
_entity_poly.pdbx_seq_one_letter_code
_entity_poly.pdbx_strand_id
1 'polypeptide(L)'
;MHPPNTTSSPVSGLHAYHQLSAFLLTHADIPSIPLLPLSELSSLEPLLRMYVSTLCTPNPAAVPQKLPNAAMELLPFCTTSPPMRQETVIRLTDVFSSLRDVAALGGVDMDVDGRDEGSVARAEEAVRGLVEMFGEEEARAVVEFWKEEWVAE
;
A
#
# COMPACT_ATOMS: atom_id res chain seq x y z
N MET A 1 -59.87 -1.15 41.98
CA MET A 1 -59.02 -1.85 40.99
C MET A 1 -58.06 -0.83 40.42
N HIS A 2 -56.82 -0.81 40.92
CA HIS A 2 -55.74 0.03 40.37
C HIS A 2 -55.01 -0.74 39.27
N PRO A 3 -54.62 -0.10 38.16
CA PRO A 3 -53.76 -0.75 37.16
C PRO A 3 -52.35 -0.98 37.73
N PRO A 4 -51.64 -2.03 37.28
CA PRO A 4 -50.30 -2.34 37.74
C PRO A 4 -49.31 -1.26 37.29
N ASN A 5 -48.52 -0.75 38.25
CA ASN A 5 -47.37 0.10 38.01
C ASN A 5 -46.45 -0.55 36.96
N THR A 6 -46.29 0.10 35.81
CA THR A 6 -45.21 -0.19 34.88
C THR A 6 -43.91 0.22 35.55
N THR A 7 -43.21 -0.73 36.16
CA THR A 7 -41.83 -0.54 36.60
C THR A 7 -40.96 -0.39 35.36
N SER A 8 -40.74 0.85 34.91
CA SER A 8 -39.70 1.17 33.93
C SER A 8 -38.37 0.86 34.60
N SER A 9 -37.78 -0.30 34.30
CA SER A 9 -36.40 -0.56 34.69
C SER A 9 -35.54 0.57 34.10
N PRO A 10 -34.57 1.11 34.85
CA PRO A 10 -33.64 2.08 34.28
C PRO A 10 -32.85 1.35 33.20
N VAL A 11 -33.20 1.56 31.94
CA VAL A 11 -32.42 1.04 30.82
C VAL A 11 -31.03 1.63 30.98
N SER A 12 -30.07 0.78 31.34
CA SER A 12 -28.68 1.19 31.50
C SER A 12 -28.23 1.82 30.19
N GLY A 13 -27.76 3.07 30.20
CA GLY A 13 -27.31 3.76 28.99
C GLY A 13 -26.23 2.99 28.24
N LEU A 14 -25.44 2.20 28.97
CA LEU A 14 -24.46 1.28 28.42
C LEU A 14 -25.09 0.13 27.63
N HIS A 15 -26.25 -0.37 28.04
CA HIS A 15 -26.98 -1.42 27.33
C HIS A 15 -27.56 -0.88 26.01
N ALA A 16 -28.17 0.32 26.05
CA ALA A 16 -28.67 0.98 24.84
C ALA A 16 -27.54 1.29 23.85
N TYR A 17 -26.38 1.74 24.34
CA TYR A 17 -25.19 1.97 23.52
C TYR A 17 -24.73 0.68 22.82
N HIS A 18 -24.57 -0.43 23.56
CA HIS A 18 -24.14 -1.70 22.97
C HIS A 18 -25.13 -2.26 21.96
N GLN A 19 -26.43 -2.11 22.22
CA GLN A 19 -27.47 -2.52 21.29
C GLN A 19 -27.40 -1.72 19.99
N LEU A 20 -27.19 -0.41 20.07
CA LEU A 20 -26.98 0.45 18.89
C LEU A 20 -25.69 0.10 18.15
N SER A 21 -24.58 -0.11 18.85
CA SER A 21 -23.31 -0.45 18.20
C SER A 21 -23.42 -1.79 17.45
N ALA A 22 -24.07 -2.79 18.04
CA ALA A 22 -24.30 -4.07 17.38
C ALA A 22 -25.22 -3.93 16.15
N PHE A 23 -26.25 -3.09 16.25
CA PHE A 23 -27.14 -2.79 15.13
C PHE A 23 -26.37 -2.14 13.95
N LEU A 24 -25.55 -1.13 14.22
CA LEU A 24 -24.76 -0.46 13.17
C LEU A 24 -23.73 -1.40 12.53
N LEU A 25 -23.12 -2.30 13.29
CA LEU A 25 -22.14 -3.27 12.77
C LEU A 25 -22.78 -4.36 11.90
N THR A 26 -24.06 -4.65 12.09
CA THR A 26 -24.78 -5.71 11.35
C THR A 26 -25.42 -5.21 10.06
N HIS A 27 -25.54 -3.89 9.88
CA HIS A 27 -26.19 -3.26 8.73
C HIS A 27 -25.15 -2.56 7.84
N ALA A 28 -24.67 -3.28 6.83
CA ALA A 28 -23.66 -2.79 5.88
C ALA A 28 -24.16 -1.66 4.96
N ASP A 29 -25.46 -1.43 4.91
CA ASP A 29 -26.12 -0.33 4.21
C ASP A 29 -26.02 1.00 4.96
N ILE A 30 -25.67 0.98 6.25
CA ILE A 30 -25.48 2.19 7.06
C ILE A 30 -24.02 2.63 6.93
N PRO A 31 -23.75 3.89 6.53
CA PRO A 31 -22.39 4.43 6.54
C PRO A 31 -21.78 4.27 7.93
N SER A 32 -20.48 3.95 8.00
CA SER A 32 -19.78 3.80 9.29
C SER A 32 -19.79 5.12 10.07
N ILE A 33 -20.75 5.27 10.98
CA ILE A 33 -20.87 6.43 11.87
C ILE A 33 -20.03 6.14 13.13
N PRO A 34 -18.99 6.94 13.42
CA PRO A 34 -18.23 6.76 14.64
C PRO A 34 -19.09 7.14 15.84
N LEU A 35 -19.35 6.16 16.70
CA LEU A 35 -20.00 6.39 17.98
C LEU A 35 -18.97 6.78 19.03
N LEU A 36 -19.21 7.90 19.72
CA LEU A 36 -18.38 8.36 20.83
C LEU A 36 -19.14 8.17 22.15
N PRO A 37 -18.76 7.19 23.00
CA PRO A 37 -19.38 7.04 24.31
C PRO A 37 -18.94 8.18 25.22
N LEU A 38 -19.91 8.85 25.84
CA LEU A 38 -19.67 9.91 26.83
C LEU A 38 -20.32 9.53 28.15
N SER A 39 -19.56 9.60 29.24
CA SER A 39 -20.09 9.39 30.58
C SER A 39 -20.94 10.57 31.06
N GLU A 40 -20.59 11.79 30.61
CA GLU A 40 -21.24 13.05 30.97
C GLU A 40 -21.19 14.04 29.78
N LEU A 41 -22.24 14.87 29.63
CA LEU A 41 -22.32 15.84 28.53
C LEU A 41 -21.25 16.95 28.62
N SER A 42 -20.80 17.26 29.83
CA SER A 42 -19.71 18.21 30.13
C SER A 42 -18.37 17.80 29.50
N SER A 43 -18.15 16.51 29.25
CA SER A 43 -16.91 16.01 28.65
C SER A 43 -16.83 16.19 27.13
N LEU A 44 -17.94 16.56 26.46
CA LEU A 44 -17.96 16.78 25.02
C LEU A 44 -17.14 18.00 24.59
N GLU A 45 -17.25 19.11 25.32
CA GLU A 45 -16.54 20.35 24.99
C GLU A 45 -15.01 20.16 24.95
N PRO A 46 -14.35 19.62 25.99
CA PRO A 46 -12.90 19.41 25.94
C PRO A 46 -12.47 18.42 24.84
N LEU A 47 -13.28 17.39 24.56
CA LEU A 47 -13.00 16.43 23.49
C LEU A 47 -13.09 17.07 22.10
N LEU A 48 -14.11 17.89 21.84
CA LEU A 48 -14.24 18.62 20.59
C LEU A 48 -13.09 19.61 20.40
N ARG A 49 -12.72 20.35 21.45
CA ARG A 49 -11.57 21.27 21.40
C ARG A 49 -10.27 20.53 21.09
N MET A 50 -10.04 19.37 21.71
CA MET A 50 -8.90 18.51 21.41
C MET A 50 -8.90 18.06 19.95
N TYR A 51 -10.02 17.53 19.45
CA TYR A 51 -10.15 17.07 18.07
C TYR A 51 -9.90 18.19 17.05
N VAL A 52 -10.52 19.36 17.25
CA VAL A 52 -10.29 20.54 16.41
C VAL A 52 -8.84 20.98 16.47
N SER A 53 -8.21 20.93 17.64
CA SER A 53 -6.79 21.25 17.79
C SER A 53 -5.93 20.28 16.98
N THR A 54 -6.23 18.97 17.00
CA THR A 54 -5.54 17.96 16.17
C THR A 54 -5.70 18.21 14.67
N LEU A 55 -6.89 18.66 14.23
CA LEU A 55 -7.12 19.01 12.82
C LEU A 55 -6.38 20.28 12.38
N CYS A 56 -6.21 21.25 13.28
CA CYS A 56 -5.56 22.52 12.99
C CYS A 56 -4.04 22.50 13.20
N THR A 57 -3.51 21.52 13.94
CA THR A 57 -2.05 21.35 14.07
C THR A 57 -1.49 20.66 12.83
N PRO A 58 -0.45 21.21 12.19
CA PRO A 58 0.28 20.46 11.17
C PRO A 58 0.80 19.17 11.81
N ASN A 59 0.36 18.03 11.29
CA ASN A 59 0.79 16.73 11.77
C ASN A 59 2.34 16.68 11.71
N PRO A 60 3.05 16.54 12.83
CA PRO A 60 4.51 16.42 12.79
C PRO A 60 4.96 15.12 12.12
N ALA A 61 4.07 14.14 11.91
CA ALA A 61 4.30 12.97 11.07
C ALA A 61 4.00 13.21 9.58
N ALA A 62 3.48 14.38 9.21
CA ALA A 62 3.34 14.85 7.83
C ALA A 62 4.49 15.78 7.43
N VAL A 63 5.67 15.61 8.03
CA VAL A 63 6.88 15.84 7.22
C VAL A 63 6.67 14.95 6.00
N PRO A 64 6.72 15.47 4.77
CA PRO A 64 6.95 14.59 3.63
C PRO A 64 8.31 13.97 3.93
N GLN A 65 8.32 12.82 4.59
CA GLN A 65 9.42 11.89 4.43
C GLN A 65 9.51 11.82 2.93
N LYS A 66 10.58 12.40 2.39
CA LYS A 66 10.99 12.16 1.02
C LYS A 66 11.04 10.65 0.97
N LEU A 67 9.94 10.02 0.52
CA LEU A 67 9.81 8.58 0.54
C LEU A 67 11.11 8.14 -0.09
N PRO A 68 11.96 7.39 0.63
CA PRO A 68 13.18 6.91 0.02
C PRO A 68 12.71 6.31 -1.30
N ASN A 69 13.28 6.79 -2.41
CA ASN A 69 12.80 6.42 -3.72
C ASN A 69 12.83 4.89 -3.73
N ALA A 70 11.66 4.24 -3.64
CA ALA A 70 11.59 2.81 -3.33
C ALA A 70 12.35 2.02 -4.40
N ALA A 71 12.41 2.55 -5.63
CA ALA A 71 13.27 2.02 -6.68
C ALA A 71 14.76 2.06 -6.32
N MET A 72 15.28 3.15 -5.74
CA MET A 72 16.69 3.25 -5.32
C MET A 72 17.03 2.37 -4.12
N GLU A 73 16.05 1.95 -3.32
CA GLU A 73 16.29 0.99 -2.22
C GLU A 73 16.17 -0.46 -2.69
N LEU A 74 15.26 -0.76 -3.62
CA LEU A 74 14.98 -2.12 -4.07
C LEU A 74 15.87 -2.56 -5.23
N LEU A 75 16.07 -1.71 -6.25
CA LEU A 75 16.87 -2.04 -7.44
C LEU A 75 18.27 -2.56 -7.12
N PRO A 76 19.02 -2.04 -6.12
CA PRO A 76 20.32 -2.60 -5.76
C PRO A 76 20.31 -4.12 -5.52
N PHE A 77 19.18 -4.69 -5.13
CA PHE A 77 19.03 -6.11 -4.80
C PHE A 77 18.39 -6.95 -5.92
N CYS A 78 17.93 -6.32 -7.00
CA CYS A 78 17.29 -7.00 -8.13
C CYS A 78 18.31 -7.54 -9.15
N THR A 79 19.23 -8.39 -8.69
CA THR A 79 20.28 -9.03 -9.49
C THR A 79 20.69 -10.36 -8.84
N THR A 80 21.22 -11.31 -9.60
CA THR A 80 21.72 -12.59 -9.06
C THR A 80 22.95 -12.44 -8.16
N SER A 81 23.65 -11.30 -8.23
CA SER A 81 24.79 -10.97 -7.35
C SER A 81 24.59 -9.62 -6.65
N PRO A 82 23.75 -9.54 -5.61
CA PRO A 82 23.48 -8.29 -4.92
C PRO A 82 24.63 -7.87 -3.98
N PRO A 83 24.82 -6.56 -3.72
CA PRO A 83 24.13 -5.44 -4.36
C PRO A 83 24.79 -5.05 -5.70
N MET A 84 23.99 -4.64 -6.70
CA MET A 84 24.50 -4.04 -7.94
C MET A 84 25.16 -2.68 -7.68
N ARG A 85 26.02 -2.25 -8.61
CA ARG A 85 26.70 -0.95 -8.51
C ARG A 85 25.70 0.19 -8.62
N GLN A 86 25.98 1.27 -7.88
CA GLN A 86 25.12 2.46 -7.89
C GLN A 86 24.96 3.07 -9.29
N GLU A 87 26.00 3.00 -10.12
CA GLU A 87 25.93 3.42 -11.53
C GLU A 87 24.92 2.58 -12.33
N THR A 88 24.87 1.26 -12.10
CA THR A 88 23.90 0.36 -12.70
C THR A 88 22.48 0.72 -12.28
N VAL A 89 22.26 1.00 -10.99
CA VAL A 89 20.97 1.45 -10.45
C VAL A 89 20.51 2.75 -11.09
N ILE A 90 21.38 3.77 -11.16
CA ILE A 90 21.05 5.09 -11.71
C ILE A 90 20.61 4.95 -13.17
N ARG A 91 21.40 4.23 -13.97
CA ARG A 91 21.08 4.05 -15.39
C ARG A 91 19.81 3.21 -15.59
N LEU A 92 19.55 2.20 -14.75
CA LEU A 92 18.26 1.49 -14.76
C LEU A 92 17.09 2.44 -14.48
N THR A 93 17.24 3.37 -13.52
CA THR A 93 16.19 4.38 -13.23
C THR A 93 16.05 5.43 -14.33
N ASP A 94 17.08 5.68 -15.13
CA ASP A 94 17.01 6.61 -16.28
C ASP A 94 16.31 5.96 -17.49
N VAL A 95 16.47 4.66 -17.67
CA VAL A 95 15.92 3.90 -18.82
C VAL A 95 14.50 3.42 -18.55
N PHE A 96 14.21 3.01 -17.33
CA PHE A 96 12.91 2.45 -16.96
C PHE A 96 12.16 3.38 -16.01
N SER A 97 10.94 3.74 -16.40
CA SER A 97 10.03 4.52 -15.57
C SER A 97 9.43 3.72 -14.42
N SER A 98 9.48 2.39 -14.47
CA SER A 98 8.89 1.53 -13.46
C SER A 98 9.63 0.20 -13.28
N LEU A 99 9.57 -0.35 -12.06
CA LEU A 99 10.13 -1.68 -11.74
C LEU A 99 9.43 -2.80 -12.54
N ARG A 100 8.18 -2.58 -12.95
CA ARG A 100 7.43 -3.51 -13.82
C ARG A 100 8.12 -3.63 -15.19
N ASP A 101 8.59 -2.53 -15.74
CA ASP A 101 9.28 -2.52 -17.04
C ASP A 101 10.63 -3.24 -16.95
N VAL A 102 11.31 -3.14 -15.80
CA VAL A 102 12.53 -3.91 -15.50
C VAL A 102 12.21 -5.41 -15.38
N ALA A 103 11.14 -5.78 -14.68
CA ALA A 103 10.73 -7.18 -14.52
C ALA A 103 10.32 -7.83 -15.86
N ALA A 104 9.76 -7.05 -16.79
CA ALA A 104 9.39 -7.55 -18.12
C ALA A 104 10.59 -8.08 -18.92
N LEU A 105 11.82 -7.66 -18.60
CA LEU A 105 13.05 -8.16 -19.21
C LEU A 105 13.32 -9.64 -18.89
N GLY A 106 12.86 -10.12 -17.73
CA GLY A 106 12.97 -11.53 -17.37
C GLY A 106 12.04 -12.41 -18.21
N GLY A 107 10.98 -11.86 -18.78
CA GLY A 107 9.97 -12.61 -19.50
C GLY A 107 10.30 -12.94 -20.95
N VAL A 108 11.47 -12.58 -21.48
CA VAL A 108 11.80 -12.67 -22.92
C VAL A 108 11.94 -14.13 -23.40
N ASP A 109 12.13 -15.10 -22.50
CA ASP A 109 12.33 -16.53 -22.84
C ASP A 109 11.07 -17.40 -22.77
N MET A 110 9.90 -16.86 -22.42
CA MET A 110 8.67 -17.66 -22.29
C MET A 110 7.82 -17.60 -23.56
N ASP A 111 7.83 -18.70 -24.32
CA ASP A 111 6.94 -19.09 -25.42
C ASP A 111 5.46 -19.12 -24.95
N VAL A 112 4.90 -17.96 -24.62
CA VAL A 112 3.48 -17.82 -24.24
C VAL A 112 2.73 -17.22 -25.43
N ASP A 113 1.99 -18.11 -26.09
CA ASP A 113 0.98 -17.85 -27.11
C ASP A 113 0.02 -16.74 -26.63
N GLY A 114 0.31 -15.49 -26.99
CA GLY A 114 -0.56 -14.34 -26.66
C GLY A 114 0.12 -13.04 -26.24
N ARG A 115 1.46 -12.88 -26.29
CA ARG A 115 2.08 -11.56 -26.09
C ARG A 115 1.99 -10.68 -27.35
N ASP A 116 1.75 -9.39 -27.11
CA ASP A 116 1.90 -8.34 -28.11
C ASP A 116 3.34 -8.34 -28.65
N GLU A 117 3.54 -8.60 -29.95
CA GLU A 117 4.86 -8.59 -30.62
C GLU A 117 5.64 -7.30 -30.30
N GLY A 118 4.94 -6.17 -30.13
CA GLY A 118 5.53 -4.90 -29.74
C GLY A 118 6.19 -4.90 -28.35
N SER A 119 5.67 -5.70 -27.41
CA SER A 119 6.21 -5.80 -26.06
C SER A 119 7.51 -6.61 -26.00
N VAL A 120 7.62 -7.66 -26.81
CA VAL A 120 8.82 -8.51 -26.91
C VAL A 120 9.95 -7.75 -27.61
N ALA A 121 9.67 -7.11 -28.74
CA ALA A 121 10.65 -6.29 -29.45
C ALA A 121 11.20 -5.14 -28.58
N ARG A 122 10.34 -4.51 -27.77
CA ARG A 122 10.75 -3.47 -26.82
C ARG A 122 11.61 -4.03 -25.68
N ALA A 123 11.30 -5.22 -25.17
CA ALA A 123 12.08 -5.88 -24.13
C ALA A 123 13.45 -6.32 -24.66
N GLU A 124 13.53 -6.87 -25.87
CA GLU A 124 14.80 -7.23 -26.54
C GLU A 124 15.66 -6.00 -26.82
N GLU A 125 15.06 -4.91 -27.30
CA GLU A 125 15.76 -3.64 -27.51
C GLU A 125 16.29 -3.07 -26.18
N ALA A 126 15.50 -3.17 -25.11
CA ALA A 126 15.92 -2.77 -23.79
C ALA A 126 17.07 -3.65 -23.27
N VAL A 127 17.00 -4.99 -23.40
CA VAL A 127 18.09 -5.91 -23.01
C VAL A 127 19.36 -5.62 -23.80
N ARG A 128 19.25 -5.36 -25.10
CA ARG A 128 20.40 -4.95 -25.93
C ARG A 128 21.02 -3.64 -25.42
N GLY A 129 20.18 -2.65 -25.10
CA GLY A 129 20.63 -1.40 -24.47
C GLY A 129 21.33 -1.64 -23.13
N LEU A 130 20.84 -2.58 -22.32
CA LEU A 130 21.47 -2.96 -21.05
C LEU A 130 22.86 -3.58 -21.25
N VAL A 131 23.00 -4.48 -22.22
CA VAL A 131 24.29 -5.11 -22.55
C VAL A 131 25.30 -4.05 -23.01
N GLU A 132 24.87 -3.08 -23.83
CA GLU A 132 25.72 -1.96 -24.27
C GLU A 132 26.13 -1.04 -23.11
N MET A 133 25.26 -0.84 -22.12
CA MET A 133 25.52 0.06 -21.00
C MET A 133 26.36 -0.55 -19.87
N PHE A 134 26.11 -1.81 -19.51
CA PHE A 134 26.65 -2.45 -18.30
C PHE A 134 27.55 -3.66 -18.58
N GLY A 135 27.60 -4.11 -19.83
CA GLY A 135 28.25 -5.35 -20.21
C GLY A 135 27.32 -6.56 -20.07
N GLU A 136 27.69 -7.62 -20.78
CA GLU A 136 26.87 -8.82 -20.92
C GLU A 136 26.62 -9.54 -19.60
N GLU A 137 27.60 -9.57 -18.70
CA GLU A 137 27.49 -10.24 -17.40
C GLU A 137 26.49 -9.56 -16.47
N GLU A 138 26.55 -8.22 -16.34
CA GLU A 138 25.62 -7.47 -15.48
C GLU A 138 24.20 -7.46 -16.03
N ALA A 139 24.05 -7.28 -17.34
CA ALA A 139 22.75 -7.35 -17.99
C ALA A 139 22.11 -8.74 -17.80
N ARG A 140 22.90 -9.82 -17.96
CA ARG A 140 22.44 -11.18 -17.72
C ARG A 140 22.02 -11.40 -16.27
N ALA A 141 22.81 -10.94 -15.30
CA ALA A 141 22.50 -11.08 -13.88
C ALA A 141 21.19 -10.38 -13.46
N VAL A 142 20.87 -9.23 -14.05
CA VAL A 142 19.58 -8.54 -13.83
C VAL A 142 18.44 -9.31 -14.49
N VAL A 143 18.60 -9.72 -15.76
CA VAL A 143 17.56 -10.46 -16.50
C VAL A 143 17.26 -11.81 -15.84
N GLU A 144 18.28 -12.53 -15.38
CA GLU A 144 18.18 -13.84 -14.73
C GLU A 144 17.47 -13.75 -13.37
N PHE A 145 17.74 -12.70 -12.58
CA PHE A 145 17.01 -12.44 -11.33
C PHE A 145 15.50 -12.38 -11.56
N TRP A 146 15.06 -11.68 -12.61
CA TRP A 146 13.64 -11.57 -12.94
C TRP A 146 13.06 -12.79 -13.69
N LYS A 147 13.91 -13.72 -14.16
CA LYS A 147 13.49 -14.99 -14.78
C LYS A 147 13.04 -16.02 -13.75
N GLU A 148 13.74 -16.13 -12.63
CA GLU A 148 13.54 -17.26 -11.71
C GLU A 148 12.55 -16.99 -10.56
N GLU A 149 12.17 -15.74 -10.29
CA GLU A 149 11.46 -15.38 -9.05
C GLU A 149 9.96 -15.02 -9.23
N TRP A 150 9.19 -15.83 -9.96
CA TRP A 150 7.71 -15.76 -9.95
C TRP A 150 7.01 -17.13 -9.98
N VAL A 151 7.50 -18.11 -9.21
CA VAL A 151 6.61 -19.17 -8.70
C VAL A 151 6.04 -18.67 -7.36
N ALA A 152 5.04 -17.78 -7.44
CA ALA A 152 4.16 -17.57 -6.31
C ALA A 152 3.13 -18.73 -6.31
N GLU A 153 3.25 -19.68 -5.38
CA GLU A 153 2.16 -20.59 -5.01
C GLU A 153 1.07 -19.86 -4.22
#